data_AF-A0A7C4SL39-F1
#
_entry.id   AF-A0A7C4SL39-F1
#
_cell.length_a   1.000
_cell.length_b   1.000
_cell.length_c   1.000
_cell.angle_alpha   90.00
_cell.angle_beta   90.00
_cell.angle_gamma   90.00
#
_symmetry.space_group_name_H-M   'P 1'
#
loop_
_entity.id
_entity.type
_entity.pdbx_description
1 polymer ?
#
loop_
_entity_poly.entity_id
_entity_poly.type
_entity_poly.pdbx_seq_one_letter_code
_entity_poly.pdbx_strand_id
1 'polypeptide(L)'
;MSNAKETHKNISKTVALIAICAALYAAAAAATSPIPTPWGVGHFRPGVIVPVLFALISTPFIAGTGAAIGTFMASFILATFGLSNPVLSLVSGVPGNFVGFYLLSWLLSKGRTWRSFISSSVISLFVGNFIAATGTTAYFSFAVPKWAAWTIGEKLLTILGLTLFWMVTMIPFVIALVPPLYRGVAPIVSERFATVVRSEVFGNDKPRDLFYNSLMIFLLFVAIYIGVVMTPFGDAIFSKVIKPEYIFWVKNLFIIAGGTVLAFGLTASFFMGKKISPESIGRRV
;
A
#
# COMPACT_ATOMS: atom_id res chain seq x y z
N MET A 1 35.43 -23.24 -6.02
CA MET A 1 35.53 -22.02 -5.17
C MET A 1 34.82 -20.78 -5.75
N SER A 2 34.60 -20.67 -7.07
CA SER A 2 33.84 -19.56 -7.70
C SER A 2 32.34 -19.54 -7.28
N ASN A 3 31.67 -20.69 -7.37
CA ASN A 3 30.22 -20.81 -7.17
C ASN A 3 29.73 -20.51 -5.73
N ALA A 4 30.55 -20.83 -4.73
CA ALA A 4 30.23 -20.54 -3.32
C ALA A 4 30.29 -19.03 -3.01
N LYS A 5 31.30 -18.30 -3.53
CA LYS A 5 31.42 -16.85 -3.34
C LYS A 5 30.26 -16.09 -4.00
N GLU A 6 29.81 -16.56 -5.16
CA GLU A 6 28.67 -15.97 -5.87
C GLU A 6 27.34 -16.23 -5.13
N THR A 7 27.16 -17.43 -4.59
CA THR A 7 25.99 -17.80 -3.77
C THR A 7 25.93 -16.98 -2.46
N HIS A 8 27.04 -16.84 -1.74
CA HIS A 8 27.10 -16.02 -0.52
C HIS A 8 26.83 -14.53 -0.78
N LYS A 9 27.34 -13.98 -1.90
CA LYS A 9 27.10 -12.58 -2.30
C LYS A 9 25.61 -12.29 -2.54
N ASN A 10 24.85 -13.27 -3.03
CA ASN A 10 23.41 -13.14 -3.26
C ASN A 10 22.58 -13.22 -1.97
N ILE A 11 22.99 -14.04 -1.00
CA ILE A 11 22.32 -14.15 0.30
C ILE A 11 22.49 -12.87 1.11
N SER A 12 23.72 -12.36 1.26
CA SER A 12 23.98 -11.16 2.06
C SER A 12 23.22 -9.95 1.53
N LYS A 13 23.14 -9.78 0.20
CA LYS A 13 22.33 -8.73 -0.44
C LYS A 13 20.85 -8.87 -0.14
N THR A 14 20.32 -10.09 -0.23
CA THR A 14 18.90 -10.38 0.05
C THR A 14 18.56 -10.03 1.50
N VAL A 15 19.39 -10.47 2.45
CA VAL A 15 19.21 -10.16 3.87
C VAL A 15 19.29 -8.65 4.14
N ALA A 16 20.27 -7.96 3.55
CA ALA A 16 20.42 -6.52 3.69
C ALA A 16 19.19 -5.75 3.17
N LEU A 17 18.68 -6.11 1.98
CA LEU A 17 17.49 -5.46 1.41
C LEU A 17 16.23 -5.74 2.23
N ILE A 18 16.07 -6.97 2.76
CA ILE A 18 14.97 -7.30 3.69
C ILE A 18 15.06 -6.44 4.95
N ALA A 19 16.25 -6.34 5.55
CA ALA A 19 16.47 -5.57 6.77
C ALA A 19 16.19 -4.06 6.57
N ILE A 20 16.68 -3.47 5.46
CA ILE A 20 16.44 -2.07 5.13
C ILE A 20 14.94 -1.82 4.88
N CYS A 21 14.28 -2.67 4.10
CA CYS A 21 12.84 -2.59 3.85
C CYS A 21 12.06 -2.65 5.17
N ALA A 22 12.38 -3.62 6.03
CA ALA A 22 11.72 -3.81 7.31
C ALA A 22 11.91 -2.61 8.24
N ALA A 23 13.14 -2.08 8.35
CA ALA A 23 13.44 -0.94 9.22
C ALA A 23 12.73 0.33 8.74
N LEU A 24 12.82 0.65 7.44
CA LEU A 24 12.16 1.82 6.86
C LEU A 24 10.64 1.70 6.94
N TYR A 25 10.10 0.50 6.69
CA TYR A 25 8.67 0.30 6.79
C TYR A 25 8.20 0.40 8.24
N ALA A 26 8.96 -0.14 9.21
CA ALA A 26 8.63 -0.02 10.62
C ALA A 26 8.61 1.44 11.11
N ALA A 27 9.56 2.26 10.65
CA ALA A 27 9.60 3.68 10.95
C ALA A 27 8.40 4.44 10.33
N ALA A 28 8.16 4.25 9.03
CA ALA A 28 7.04 4.89 8.33
C ALA A 28 5.67 4.48 8.92
N ALA A 29 5.57 3.20 9.30
CA ALA A 29 4.44 2.61 9.98
C ALA A 29 4.14 3.24 11.35
N ALA A 30 5.18 3.44 12.16
CA ALA A 30 5.07 4.04 13.49
C ALA A 30 4.75 5.53 13.42
N ALA A 31 5.23 6.23 12.39
CA ALA A 31 4.94 7.65 12.19
C ALA A 31 3.45 7.93 11.94
N THR A 32 2.72 6.99 11.34
CA THR A 32 1.30 7.18 10.98
C THR A 32 0.32 6.43 11.85
N SER A 33 0.82 5.58 12.76
CA SER A 33 -0.02 4.81 13.68
C SER A 33 -0.75 5.58 14.77
N PRO A 34 -0.43 6.84 15.11
CA PRO A 34 -1.29 7.62 16.01
C PRO A 34 -2.73 7.84 15.50
N ILE A 35 -3.00 7.55 14.22
CA ILE A 35 -4.33 7.66 13.61
C ILE A 35 -4.96 6.26 13.54
N PRO A 36 -5.88 5.90 14.45
CA PRO A 36 -6.51 4.59 14.48
C PRO A 36 -7.52 4.43 13.34
N THR A 37 -7.89 3.19 13.03
CA THR A 37 -9.03 2.93 12.16
C THR A 37 -10.35 3.34 12.85
N PRO A 38 -11.44 3.50 12.09
CA PRO A 38 -12.77 3.78 12.62
C PRO A 38 -13.31 2.69 13.57
N TRP A 39 -12.73 1.50 13.59
CA TRP A 39 -13.09 0.41 14.50
C TRP A 39 -12.24 0.39 15.77
N GLY A 40 -11.32 1.34 15.94
CA GLY A 40 -10.41 1.41 17.08
C GLY A 40 -9.34 0.32 17.10
N VAL A 41 -9.20 -0.44 16.00
CA VAL A 41 -8.21 -1.53 15.88
C VAL A 41 -7.44 -1.40 14.57
N GLY A 42 -6.11 -1.46 14.65
CA GLY A 42 -5.25 -1.14 13.51
C GLY A 42 -5.21 0.35 13.20
N HIS A 43 -4.42 0.72 12.19
CA HIS A 43 -4.02 2.11 12.00
C HIS A 43 -4.05 2.56 10.54
N PHE A 44 -4.05 3.88 10.35
CA PHE A 44 -3.77 4.54 9.09
C PHE A 44 -2.33 4.21 8.64
N ARG A 45 -2.18 3.71 7.41
CA ARG A 45 -0.95 3.06 6.98
C ARG A 45 -0.47 3.49 5.60
N PRO A 46 -0.32 4.80 5.30
CA PRO A 46 0.30 5.24 4.05
C PRO A 46 1.78 4.84 3.97
N GLY A 47 2.42 4.48 5.09
CA GLY A 47 3.79 3.96 5.12
C GLY A 47 4.05 2.72 4.25
N VAL A 48 2.99 2.06 3.74
CA VAL A 48 3.09 1.01 2.72
C VAL A 48 3.82 1.46 1.44
N ILE A 49 3.99 2.77 1.22
CA ILE A 49 4.83 3.26 0.12
C ILE A 49 6.25 2.66 0.12
N VAL A 50 6.80 2.33 1.30
CA VAL A 50 8.13 1.73 1.43
C VAL A 50 8.16 0.31 0.84
N PRO A 51 7.36 -0.66 1.31
CA PRO A 51 7.36 -2.00 0.71
C PRO A 51 6.88 -2.01 -0.74
N VAL A 52 6.02 -1.07 -1.17
CA VAL A 52 5.72 -0.89 -2.61
C VAL A 52 6.97 -0.48 -3.40
N LEU A 53 7.77 0.46 -2.90
CA LEU A 53 9.02 0.85 -3.54
C LEU A 53 9.96 -0.37 -3.66
N PHE A 54 10.10 -1.16 -2.59
CA PHE A 54 10.87 -2.41 -2.63
C PHE A 54 10.29 -3.44 -3.61
N ALA A 55 8.98 -3.51 -3.78
CA ALA A 55 8.35 -4.37 -4.78
C ALA A 55 8.77 -4.03 -6.22
N LEU A 56 9.11 -2.77 -6.50
CA LEU A 56 9.59 -2.29 -7.81
C LEU A 56 11.09 -2.52 -8.05
N ILE A 57 11.92 -2.38 -7.02
CA ILE A 57 13.39 -2.46 -7.13
C ILE A 57 13.98 -3.82 -6.74
N SER A 58 13.16 -4.75 -6.25
CA SER A 58 13.62 -6.04 -5.73
C SER A 58 12.72 -7.22 -6.15
N THR A 59 12.93 -8.37 -5.51
CA THR A 59 12.21 -9.62 -5.77
C THR A 59 10.96 -9.74 -4.89
N PRO A 60 9.98 -10.57 -5.29
CA PRO A 60 8.79 -10.83 -4.47
C PRO A 60 9.09 -11.27 -3.04
N PHE A 61 10.10 -12.11 -2.87
CA PHE A 61 10.50 -12.57 -1.55
C PHE A 61 11.04 -11.43 -0.67
N ILE A 62 11.84 -10.51 -1.22
CA ILE A 62 12.38 -9.37 -0.47
C ILE A 62 11.27 -8.40 -0.07
N ALA A 63 10.38 -8.04 -1.01
CA ALA A 63 9.28 -7.14 -0.75
C ALA A 63 8.30 -7.69 0.29
N GLY A 64 7.87 -8.96 0.13
CA GLY A 64 6.98 -9.62 1.06
C GLY A 64 7.59 -9.78 2.45
N THR A 65 8.82 -10.32 2.55
CA THR A 65 9.48 -10.58 3.84
C THR A 65 9.83 -9.29 4.57
N GLY A 66 10.36 -8.29 3.85
CA GLY A 66 10.65 -6.98 4.42
C GLY A 66 9.38 -6.31 4.97
N ALA A 67 8.26 -6.39 4.24
CA ALA A 67 6.99 -5.84 4.71
C ALA A 67 6.42 -6.56 5.93
N ALA A 68 6.53 -7.90 5.96
CA ALA A 68 6.08 -8.74 7.05
C ALA A 68 6.85 -8.44 8.35
N ILE A 69 8.18 -8.44 8.27
CA ILE A 69 9.06 -8.12 9.41
C ILE A 69 8.85 -6.67 9.83
N GLY A 70 8.81 -5.72 8.89
CA GLY A 70 8.60 -4.31 9.20
C GLY A 70 7.27 -4.04 9.91
N THR A 71 6.19 -4.74 9.51
CA THR A 71 4.90 -4.65 10.19
C THR A 71 4.96 -5.21 11.60
N PHE A 72 5.60 -6.36 11.79
CA PHE A 72 5.78 -6.96 13.11
C PHE A 72 6.61 -6.05 14.04
N MET A 73 7.73 -5.52 13.54
CA MET A 73 8.59 -4.60 14.28
C MET A 73 7.86 -3.31 14.65
N ALA A 74 7.08 -2.73 13.72
CA ALA A 74 6.22 -1.59 14.04
C ALA A 74 5.25 -1.92 15.17
N SER A 75 4.59 -3.09 15.13
CA SER A 75 3.66 -3.50 16.18
C SER A 75 4.37 -3.72 17.53
N PHE A 76 5.62 -4.20 17.52
CA PHE A 76 6.44 -4.33 18.72
C PHE A 76 6.79 -2.96 19.33
N ILE A 77 7.22 -2.00 18.50
CA ILE A 77 7.49 -0.63 18.93
C ILE A 77 6.20 0.01 19.46
N LEU A 78 5.08 -0.13 18.76
CA LEU A 78 3.81 0.49 19.16
C LEU A 78 3.18 -0.15 20.39
N ALA A 79 3.53 -1.39 20.71
CA ALA A 79 3.11 -2.04 21.95
C ALA A 79 3.67 -1.32 23.18
N THR A 80 4.87 -0.72 23.11
CA THR A 80 5.45 0.04 24.24
C THR A 80 4.67 1.31 24.55
N PHE A 81 3.88 1.80 23.59
CA PHE A 81 2.98 2.96 23.74
C PHE A 81 1.50 2.55 23.93
N GLY A 82 1.20 1.26 24.05
CA GLY A 82 -0.17 0.76 24.16
C GLY A 82 -1.02 0.95 22.90
N LEU A 83 -0.39 1.22 21.74
CA LEU A 83 -1.07 1.49 20.48
C LEU A 83 -1.27 0.23 19.63
N SER A 84 -0.50 -0.83 19.86
CA SER A 84 -0.61 -2.08 19.07
C SER A 84 -0.37 -3.32 19.92
N ASN A 85 -0.55 -4.48 19.30
CA ASN A 85 -0.32 -5.79 19.90
C ASN A 85 0.50 -6.67 18.92
N PRO A 86 1.71 -7.14 19.28
CA PRO A 86 2.53 -7.97 18.40
C PRO A 86 1.88 -9.32 18.04
N VAL A 87 1.10 -9.89 18.95
CA VAL A 87 0.36 -11.15 18.71
C VAL A 87 -0.72 -10.93 17.65
N LEU A 88 -1.49 -9.85 17.77
CA LEU A 88 -2.43 -9.43 16.72
C LEU A 88 -1.70 -9.29 15.37
N SER A 89 -0.53 -8.65 15.36
CA SER A 89 0.26 -8.46 14.15
C SER A 89 0.67 -9.80 13.51
N LEU A 90 1.08 -10.80 14.30
CA LEU A 90 1.48 -12.11 13.77
C LEU A 90 0.36 -12.83 13.03
N VAL A 91 -0.89 -12.71 13.50
CA VAL A 91 -2.05 -13.39 12.90
C VAL A 91 -2.75 -12.56 11.83
N SER A 92 -2.45 -11.26 11.72
CA SER A 92 -3.13 -10.34 10.79
C SER A 92 -2.16 -9.58 9.88
N GLY A 93 -1.42 -8.64 10.45
CA GLY A 93 -0.53 -7.74 9.72
C GLY A 93 0.58 -8.47 8.98
N VAL A 94 1.28 -9.41 9.63
CA VAL A 94 2.38 -10.19 9.06
C VAL A 94 1.95 -10.97 7.81
N PRO A 95 0.93 -11.85 7.87
CA PRO A 95 0.50 -12.60 6.69
C PRO A 95 -0.07 -11.68 5.60
N GLY A 96 -0.86 -10.66 5.97
CA GLY A 96 -1.44 -9.73 4.99
C GLY A 96 -0.38 -8.91 4.25
N ASN A 97 0.63 -8.40 4.96
CA ASN A 97 1.72 -7.65 4.34
C ASN A 97 2.62 -8.58 3.51
N PHE A 98 2.97 -9.77 4.02
CA PHE A 98 3.77 -10.73 3.25
C PHE A 98 3.11 -11.03 1.90
N VAL A 99 1.87 -11.51 1.92
CA VAL A 99 1.15 -11.91 0.70
C VAL A 99 0.90 -10.72 -0.21
N GLY A 100 0.44 -9.59 0.34
CA GLY A 100 0.17 -8.38 -0.44
C GLY A 100 1.39 -7.89 -1.21
N PHE A 101 2.54 -7.70 -0.55
CA PHE A 101 3.73 -7.15 -1.22
C PHE A 101 4.51 -8.18 -2.04
N TYR A 102 4.44 -9.46 -1.68
CA TYR A 102 4.92 -10.53 -2.55
C TYR A 102 4.13 -10.54 -3.86
N LEU A 103 2.80 -10.57 -3.78
CA LEU A 103 1.92 -10.56 -4.94
C LEU A 103 2.15 -9.32 -5.79
N LEU A 104 2.31 -8.15 -5.18
CA LEU A 104 2.57 -6.91 -5.88
C LEU A 104 3.83 -7.00 -6.73
N SER A 105 4.95 -7.38 -6.11
CA SER A 105 6.22 -7.50 -6.83
C SER A 105 6.17 -8.55 -7.94
N TRP A 106 5.40 -9.62 -7.75
CA TRP A 106 5.19 -10.66 -8.76
C TRP A 106 4.31 -10.19 -9.92
N LEU A 107 3.20 -9.48 -9.66
CA LEU A 107 2.38 -8.91 -10.73
C LEU A 107 3.16 -7.87 -11.53
N LEU A 108 3.94 -7.03 -10.85
CA LEU A 108 4.84 -6.06 -11.47
C LEU A 108 5.99 -6.74 -12.25
N SER A 109 6.25 -8.04 -12.06
CA SER A 109 7.31 -8.71 -12.83
C SER A 109 6.80 -9.18 -14.18
N LYS A 110 5.47 -9.20 -14.36
CA LYS A 110 4.78 -9.58 -15.59
C LYS A 110 4.41 -8.38 -16.48
N GLY A 111 4.40 -7.16 -15.94
CA GLY A 111 4.07 -5.95 -16.68
C GLY A 111 4.87 -4.75 -16.18
N ARG A 112 5.27 -3.87 -17.11
CA ARG A 112 6.19 -2.75 -16.85
C ARG A 112 5.63 -1.42 -17.35
N THR A 113 4.34 -1.20 -17.12
CA THR A 113 3.65 0.03 -17.52
C THR A 113 2.96 0.65 -16.32
N TRP A 114 2.62 1.94 -16.43
CA TRP A 114 1.80 2.63 -15.43
C TRP A 114 0.50 1.89 -15.12
N ARG A 115 -0.14 1.36 -16.16
CA ARG A 115 -1.36 0.56 -16.04
C ARG A 115 -1.12 -0.68 -15.19
N SER A 116 -0.03 -1.39 -15.43
CA SER A 116 0.35 -2.57 -14.63
C SER A 116 0.67 -2.17 -13.19
N PHE A 117 1.34 -1.04 -12.96
CA PHE A 117 1.62 -0.54 -11.60
C PHE A 117 0.32 -0.28 -10.82
N ILE A 118 -0.61 0.44 -11.43
CA ILE A 118 -1.91 0.74 -10.84
C ILE A 118 -2.72 -0.52 -10.56
N SER A 119 -2.92 -1.38 -11.58
CA SER A 119 -3.76 -2.56 -11.44
C SER A 119 -3.17 -3.53 -10.41
N SER A 120 -1.85 -3.72 -10.43
CA SER A 120 -1.16 -4.57 -9.46
C SER A 120 -1.28 -4.00 -8.05
N SER A 121 -1.12 -2.69 -7.87
CA SER A 121 -1.27 -2.05 -6.55
C SER A 121 -2.68 -2.22 -6.00
N VAL A 122 -3.72 -2.02 -6.81
CA VAL A 122 -5.12 -2.22 -6.39
C VAL A 122 -5.39 -3.68 -6.01
N ILE A 123 -5.00 -4.63 -6.88
CA ILE A 123 -5.23 -6.07 -6.64
C ILE A 123 -4.47 -6.53 -5.39
N SER A 124 -3.19 -6.21 -5.29
CA SER A 124 -2.34 -6.68 -4.21
C SER A 124 -2.66 -6.06 -2.87
N LEU A 125 -3.00 -4.76 -2.84
CA LEU A 125 -3.46 -4.12 -1.60
C LEU A 125 -4.83 -4.62 -1.18
N PHE A 126 -5.75 -4.90 -2.12
CA PHE A 126 -7.01 -5.56 -1.77
C PHE A 126 -6.76 -6.92 -1.10
N VAL A 127 -5.97 -7.79 -1.73
CA VAL A 127 -5.66 -9.12 -1.19
C VAL A 127 -4.96 -9.03 0.17
N GLY A 128 -3.92 -8.20 0.29
CA GLY A 128 -3.18 -8.02 1.54
C GLY A 128 -4.05 -7.47 2.67
N ASN A 129 -4.86 -6.44 2.38
CA ASN A 129 -5.77 -5.85 3.35
C ASN A 129 -6.90 -6.80 3.74
N PHE A 130 -7.41 -7.61 2.81
CA PHE A 130 -8.42 -8.63 3.09
C PHE A 130 -7.89 -9.70 4.05
N ILE A 131 -6.67 -10.19 3.84
CA ILE A 131 -6.01 -11.13 4.75
C ILE A 131 -5.80 -10.49 6.12
N ALA A 132 -5.30 -9.25 6.17
CA ALA A 132 -5.09 -8.53 7.43
C ALA A 132 -6.42 -8.26 8.17
N ALA A 133 -7.48 -7.89 7.45
CA ALA A 133 -8.81 -7.63 8.02
C ALA A 133 -9.44 -8.91 8.58
N THR A 134 -9.28 -10.02 7.86
CA THR A 134 -9.72 -11.35 8.28
C THR A 134 -8.97 -11.78 9.55
N GLY A 135 -7.64 -11.68 9.55
CA GLY A 135 -6.83 -12.01 10.73
C GLY A 135 -7.15 -11.12 11.93
N THR A 136 -7.39 -9.83 11.71
CA THR A 136 -7.81 -8.89 12.76
C THR A 136 -9.15 -9.33 13.36
N THR A 137 -10.15 -9.54 12.51
CA THR A 137 -11.50 -9.91 12.96
C THR A 137 -11.51 -11.26 13.64
N ALA A 138 -10.74 -12.24 13.13
CA ALA A 138 -10.58 -13.53 13.76
C ALA A 138 -9.95 -13.40 15.16
N TYR A 139 -8.81 -12.71 15.29
CA TYR A 139 -8.14 -12.50 16.58
C TYR A 139 -9.09 -11.89 17.61
N PHE A 140 -9.74 -10.78 17.27
CA PHE A 140 -10.65 -10.10 18.19
C PHE A 140 -11.90 -10.94 18.51
N SER A 141 -12.38 -11.78 17.59
CA SER A 141 -13.49 -12.70 17.85
C SER A 141 -13.16 -13.74 18.93
N PHE A 142 -11.90 -14.06 19.15
CA PHE A 142 -11.46 -14.96 20.23
C PHE A 142 -10.93 -14.23 21.47
N ALA A 143 -10.26 -13.08 21.27
CA ALA A 143 -9.56 -12.38 22.33
C ALA A 143 -10.42 -11.32 23.05
N VAL A 144 -11.49 -10.83 22.43
CA VAL A 144 -12.30 -9.71 22.97
C VAL A 144 -13.79 -10.10 23.05
N PRO A 145 -14.36 -10.22 24.27
CA PRO A 145 -15.75 -10.65 24.46
C PRO A 145 -16.78 -9.86 23.63
N LYS A 146 -16.56 -8.54 23.48
CA LYS A 146 -17.43 -7.66 22.67
C LYS A 146 -17.50 -8.09 21.19
N TRP A 147 -16.38 -8.52 20.61
CA TRP A 147 -16.31 -8.96 19.21
C TRP A 147 -16.72 -10.43 19.07
N ALA A 148 -16.45 -11.26 20.08
CA ALA A 148 -16.91 -12.64 20.14
C ALA A 148 -18.43 -12.74 19.96
N ALA A 149 -19.17 -11.84 20.64
CA ALA A 149 -20.62 -11.75 20.61
C ALA A 149 -21.21 -11.27 19.26
N TRP A 150 -20.40 -10.75 18.33
CA TRP A 150 -20.90 -10.34 17.02
C TRP A 150 -21.32 -11.55 16.18
N THR A 151 -22.40 -11.36 15.42
CA THR A 151 -22.87 -12.32 14.43
C THR A 151 -21.84 -12.52 13.32
N ILE A 152 -21.95 -13.63 12.59
CA ILE A 152 -21.09 -13.87 11.43
C ILE A 152 -21.22 -12.76 10.38
N GLY A 153 -22.43 -12.23 10.17
CA GLY A 153 -22.67 -11.13 9.25
C GLY A 153 -21.92 -9.86 9.64
N GLU A 154 -21.97 -9.47 10.91
CA GLU A 154 -21.24 -8.30 11.43
C GLU A 154 -19.72 -8.46 11.31
N LYS A 155 -19.20 -9.67 11.52
CA LYS A 155 -17.79 -10.00 11.34
C LYS A 155 -17.37 -9.86 9.86
N LEU A 156 -18.15 -10.42 8.92
CA LEU A 156 -17.89 -10.30 7.48
C LEU A 156 -17.97 -8.84 6.99
N LEU A 157 -18.95 -8.09 7.47
CA LEU A 157 -19.10 -6.66 7.17
C LEU A 157 -17.92 -5.85 7.70
N THR A 158 -17.42 -6.17 8.89
CA THR A 158 -16.23 -5.52 9.47
C THR A 158 -14.96 -5.86 8.67
N ILE A 159 -14.81 -7.10 8.19
CA ILE A 159 -13.71 -7.49 7.31
C ILE A 159 -13.73 -6.64 6.03
N LEU A 160 -14.90 -6.51 5.39
CA LEU A 160 -15.06 -5.67 4.21
C LEU A 160 -14.75 -4.20 4.52
N GLY A 161 -15.28 -3.67 5.62
CA GLY A 161 -15.06 -2.30 6.06
C GLY A 161 -13.59 -1.96 6.29
N LEU A 162 -12.85 -2.81 7.02
CA LEU A 162 -11.41 -2.67 7.23
C LEU A 162 -10.63 -2.78 5.91
N THR A 163 -10.99 -3.73 5.04
CA THR A 163 -10.35 -3.92 3.74
C THR A 163 -10.46 -2.66 2.88
N LEU A 164 -11.67 -2.11 2.77
CA LEU A 164 -11.94 -0.91 1.99
C LEU A 164 -11.30 0.33 2.62
N PHE A 165 -11.35 0.45 3.95
CA PHE A 165 -10.70 1.56 4.69
C PHE A 165 -9.19 1.60 4.43
N TRP A 166 -8.50 0.47 4.54
CA TRP A 166 -7.06 0.44 4.24
C TRP A 166 -6.77 0.67 2.76
N MET A 167 -7.62 0.18 1.85
CA MET A 167 -7.44 0.46 0.42
C MET A 167 -7.52 1.96 0.13
N VAL A 168 -8.58 2.62 0.59
CA VAL A 168 -8.83 4.04 0.29
C VAL A 168 -7.79 4.95 0.93
N THR A 169 -7.22 4.54 2.06
CA THR A 169 -6.17 5.29 2.76
C THR A 169 -4.75 5.03 2.26
N MET A 170 -4.51 3.95 1.50
CA MET A 170 -3.18 3.60 0.97
C MET A 170 -3.00 4.01 -0.48
N ILE A 171 -3.99 3.76 -1.33
CA ILE A 171 -3.87 3.94 -2.80
C ILE A 171 -3.45 5.36 -3.20
N PRO A 172 -4.03 6.45 -2.65
CA PRO A 172 -3.61 7.80 -3.02
C PRO A 172 -2.12 8.06 -2.81
N PHE A 173 -1.57 7.58 -1.69
CA PHE A 173 -0.16 7.74 -1.36
C PHE A 173 0.71 6.86 -2.24
N VAL A 174 0.29 5.63 -2.51
CA VAL A 174 1.02 4.73 -3.40
C VAL A 174 1.11 5.31 -4.81
N ILE A 175 0.00 5.78 -5.37
CA ILE A 175 -0.02 6.31 -6.73
C ILE A 175 0.67 7.66 -6.84
N ALA A 176 0.55 8.54 -5.84
CA ALA A 176 1.15 9.87 -5.89
C ALA A 176 2.64 9.88 -5.52
N LEU A 177 3.07 9.10 -4.52
CA LEU A 177 4.41 9.22 -3.93
C LEU A 177 5.41 8.16 -4.42
N VAL A 178 4.98 6.93 -4.68
CA VAL A 178 5.92 5.87 -5.11
C VAL A 178 6.61 6.21 -6.43
N PRO A 179 5.93 6.71 -7.48
CA PRO A 179 6.59 7.04 -8.74
C PRO A 179 7.73 8.06 -8.63
N PRO A 180 7.55 9.25 -8.00
CA PRO A 180 8.66 10.19 -7.83
C PRO A 180 9.78 9.61 -6.94
N LEU A 181 9.42 8.87 -5.88
CA LEU A 181 10.42 8.18 -5.03
C LEU A 181 11.23 7.17 -5.83
N TYR A 182 10.57 6.36 -6.66
CA TYR A 182 11.22 5.40 -7.53
C TYR A 182 12.17 6.10 -8.50
N ARG A 183 11.76 7.19 -9.15
CA ARG A 183 12.64 7.93 -10.08
C ARG A 183 13.89 8.49 -9.38
N GLY A 184 13.77 8.93 -8.13
CA GLY A 184 14.93 9.41 -7.36
C GLY A 184 15.86 8.29 -6.87
N VAL A 185 15.30 7.14 -6.48
CA VAL A 185 16.05 6.04 -5.85
C VAL A 185 16.58 5.02 -6.86
N ALA A 186 15.86 4.79 -7.97
CA ALA A 186 16.19 3.75 -8.93
C ALA A 186 17.61 3.88 -9.51
N PRO A 187 18.11 5.07 -9.92
CA PRO A 187 19.47 5.21 -10.44
C PRO A 187 20.55 4.81 -9.42
N ILE A 188 20.32 5.12 -8.14
CA ILE A 188 21.27 4.87 -7.05
C ILE A 188 21.31 3.37 -6.72
N VAL A 189 20.14 2.73 -6.68
CA VAL A 189 20.01 1.32 -6.31
C VAL A 189 20.42 0.40 -7.46
N SER A 190 20.21 0.83 -8.72
CA SER A 190 20.49 0.01 -9.90
C SER A 190 21.94 -0.28 -10.17
N GLU A 191 22.83 0.64 -9.78
CA GLU A 191 24.26 0.46 -9.99
C GLU A 191 24.93 -0.42 -8.93
N ARG A 192 24.33 -0.57 -7.74
CA ARG A 192 25.04 -1.14 -6.57
C ARG A 192 24.34 -2.30 -5.88
N PHE A 193 23.01 -2.37 -5.86
CA PHE A 193 22.29 -3.27 -4.94
C PHE A 193 21.14 -4.09 -5.53
N ALA A 194 20.42 -3.59 -6.54
CA ALA A 194 19.22 -4.28 -7.01
C ALA A 194 19.55 -5.56 -7.80
N THR A 195 18.90 -6.65 -7.39
CA THR A 195 18.93 -7.93 -8.10
C THR A 195 18.08 -7.91 -9.37
N VAL A 196 17.05 -7.04 -9.42
CA VAL A 196 16.16 -6.81 -10.56
C VAL A 196 15.75 -5.33 -10.56
N VAL A 197 16.50 -4.48 -11.24
CA VAL A 197 16.10 -3.08 -11.46
C VAL A 197 15.09 -3.06 -12.59
N ARG A 198 13.87 -2.62 -12.30
CA ARG A 198 12.83 -2.53 -13.32
C ARG A 198 12.80 -1.12 -13.93
N SER A 199 13.93 -0.71 -14.52
CA SER A 199 14.18 0.67 -15.00
C SER A 199 13.13 1.21 -15.97
N GLU A 200 12.30 0.35 -16.54
CA GLU A 200 11.29 0.70 -17.55
C GLU A 200 9.86 0.89 -17.01
N VAL A 201 9.58 0.65 -15.72
CA VAL A 201 8.19 0.72 -15.19
C VAL A 201 7.56 2.09 -15.41
N PHE A 202 8.37 3.16 -15.39
CA PHE A 202 7.94 4.54 -15.54
C PHE A 202 8.77 5.26 -16.62
N GLY A 203 8.49 5.02 -17.90
CA GLY A 203 9.28 5.62 -18.98
C GLY A 203 8.62 5.71 -20.35
N ASN A 204 7.78 4.74 -20.70
CA ASN A 204 7.18 4.66 -22.04
C ASN A 204 5.69 5.05 -22.10
N ASP A 205 5.07 5.35 -20.96
CA ASP A 205 3.64 5.70 -20.91
C ASP A 205 3.40 7.11 -21.44
N LYS A 206 2.38 7.27 -22.29
CA LYS A 206 1.99 8.57 -22.81
C LYS A 206 1.31 9.37 -21.69
N PRO A 207 1.39 10.72 -21.68
CA PRO A 207 0.66 11.55 -20.73
C PRO A 207 -0.82 11.19 -20.59
N ARG A 208 -1.49 10.84 -21.69
CA ARG A 208 -2.89 10.40 -21.68
C ARG A 208 -3.11 9.13 -20.86
N ASP A 209 -2.15 8.21 -20.83
CA ASP A 209 -2.27 6.93 -20.16
C ASP A 209 -2.24 7.15 -18.63
N LEU A 210 -1.46 8.12 -18.13
CA LEU A 210 -1.50 8.53 -16.73
C LEU A 210 -2.89 9.04 -16.33
N PHE A 211 -3.46 9.92 -17.15
CA PHE A 211 -4.78 10.49 -16.92
C PHE A 211 -5.86 9.40 -16.92
N TYR A 212 -5.91 8.55 -17.95
CA TYR A 212 -6.94 7.51 -18.05
C TYR A 212 -6.86 6.50 -16.92
N ASN A 213 -5.66 6.10 -16.51
CA ASN A 213 -5.52 5.16 -15.39
C ASN A 213 -5.93 5.81 -14.05
N SER A 214 -5.60 7.09 -13.82
CA SER A 214 -6.09 7.83 -12.65
C SER A 214 -7.60 8.04 -12.67
N LEU A 215 -8.18 8.32 -13.85
CA LEU A 215 -9.63 8.41 -14.04
C LEU A 215 -10.32 7.08 -13.73
N MET A 216 -9.73 5.95 -14.13
CA MET A 216 -10.27 4.62 -13.82
C MET A 216 -10.30 4.36 -12.31
N ILE A 217 -9.26 4.72 -11.56
CA ILE A 217 -9.25 4.60 -10.09
C ILE A 217 -10.28 5.55 -9.46
N PHE A 218 -10.39 6.79 -9.97
CA PHE A 218 -11.41 7.72 -9.51
C PHE A 218 -12.82 7.14 -9.68
N LEU A 219 -13.14 6.62 -10.87
CA LEU A 219 -14.43 6.01 -11.15
C LEU A 219 -14.69 4.76 -10.28
N LEU A 220 -13.66 3.95 -10.03
CA LEU A 220 -13.74 2.83 -9.09
C LEU A 220 -14.12 3.32 -7.68
N PHE A 221 -13.46 4.36 -7.16
CA PHE A 221 -13.76 4.90 -5.85
C PHE A 221 -15.10 5.65 -5.80
N VAL A 222 -15.54 6.28 -6.89
CA VAL A 222 -16.89 6.84 -7.03
C VAL A 222 -17.94 5.73 -6.97
N ALA A 223 -17.73 4.62 -7.67
CA ALA A 223 -18.66 3.49 -7.64
C ALA A 223 -18.75 2.88 -6.23
N ILE A 224 -17.62 2.71 -5.55
CA ILE A 224 -17.60 2.26 -4.15
C ILE A 224 -18.27 3.30 -3.25
N TYR A 225 -17.99 4.59 -3.43
CA TYR A 225 -18.63 5.70 -2.70
C TYR A 225 -20.15 5.63 -2.81
N ILE A 226 -20.69 5.57 -4.02
CA ILE A 226 -22.13 5.46 -4.26
C ILE A 226 -22.68 4.21 -3.54
N GLY A 227 -21.99 3.07 -3.67
CA GLY A 227 -22.37 1.84 -2.97
C GLY A 227 -22.41 2.00 -1.44
N VAL A 228 -21.42 2.65 -0.83
CA VAL A 228 -21.34 2.76 0.63
C VAL A 228 -22.20 3.90 1.21
N VAL A 229 -22.51 4.95 0.43
CA VAL A 229 -23.32 6.09 0.91
C VAL A 229 -24.80 5.92 0.60
N MET A 230 -25.14 5.37 -0.57
CA MET A 230 -26.52 5.36 -1.07
C MET A 230 -27.27 4.05 -0.80
N THR A 231 -26.65 3.07 -0.12
CA THR A 231 -27.29 1.76 0.12
C THR A 231 -27.32 1.39 1.60
N PRO A 232 -28.37 0.67 2.06
CA PRO A 232 -28.43 0.10 3.41
C PRO A 232 -27.27 -0.88 3.68
N PHE A 233 -26.77 -1.53 2.64
CA PHE A 233 -25.59 -2.39 2.75
C PHE A 233 -24.35 -1.58 3.15
N GLY A 234 -24.20 -0.37 2.60
CA GLY A 234 -23.18 0.58 3.01
C GLY A 234 -23.25 0.93 4.49
N ASP A 235 -24.44 1.18 5.02
CA ASP A 235 -24.64 1.41 6.47
C ASP A 235 -24.27 0.19 7.30
N ALA A 236 -24.63 -1.00 6.82
CA ALA A 236 -24.30 -2.26 7.50
C ALA A 236 -22.78 -2.49 7.61
N ILE A 237 -22.00 -2.16 6.57
CA ILE A 237 -20.53 -2.26 6.58
C ILE A 237 -19.91 -1.49 7.74
N PHE A 238 -20.42 -0.29 8.03
CA PHE A 238 -19.87 0.62 9.05
C PHE A 238 -20.64 0.57 10.38
N SER A 239 -21.54 -0.40 10.58
CA SER A 239 -22.39 -0.52 11.77
C SER A 239 -21.63 -0.73 13.09
N LYS A 240 -20.38 -1.20 13.04
CA LYS A 240 -19.53 -1.46 14.22
C LYS A 240 -18.41 -0.44 14.43
N VAL A 241 -18.45 0.67 13.70
CA VAL A 241 -17.55 1.80 13.91
C VAL A 241 -17.74 2.37 15.32
N ILE A 242 -16.65 2.75 16.00
CA ILE A 242 -16.69 3.11 17.42
C ILE A 242 -17.37 4.44 17.71
N LYS A 243 -17.43 5.34 16.71
CA LYS A 243 -18.08 6.65 16.81
C LYS A 243 -18.90 6.96 15.57
N PRO A 244 -20.17 7.38 15.70
CA PRO A 244 -21.02 7.69 14.55
C PRO A 244 -20.42 8.75 13.62
N GLU A 245 -19.72 9.75 14.16
CA GLU A 245 -19.09 10.79 13.35
C GLU A 245 -18.04 10.25 12.37
N TYR A 246 -17.40 9.11 12.67
CA TYR A 246 -16.39 8.52 11.78
C TYR A 246 -17.03 7.90 10.53
N ILE A 247 -18.30 7.49 10.58
CA ILE A 247 -18.98 6.88 9.44
C ILE A 247 -19.05 7.87 8.28
N PHE A 248 -19.43 9.11 8.56
CA PHE A 248 -19.47 10.18 7.56
C PHE A 248 -18.09 10.37 6.92
N TRP A 249 -17.04 10.54 7.73
CA TRP A 249 -15.71 10.79 7.22
C TRP A 249 -15.17 9.63 6.39
N VAL A 250 -15.32 8.39 6.85
CA VAL A 250 -14.80 7.21 6.17
C VAL A 250 -15.48 6.96 4.84
N LYS A 251 -16.80 7.17 4.78
CA LYS A 251 -17.54 7.12 3.53
C LYS A 251 -17.06 8.21 2.56
N ASN A 252 -16.80 9.43 3.03
CA ASN A 252 -16.27 10.49 2.18
C ASN A 252 -14.79 10.33 1.80
N LEU A 253 -14.01 9.49 2.49
CA LEU A 253 -12.64 9.20 2.08
C LEU A 253 -12.57 8.60 0.68
N PHE A 254 -13.58 7.87 0.20
CA PHE A 254 -13.57 7.30 -1.16
C PHE A 254 -13.55 8.39 -2.23
N ILE A 255 -14.41 9.41 -2.10
CA ILE A 255 -14.42 10.51 -3.07
C ILE A 255 -13.16 11.39 -2.94
N ILE A 256 -12.68 11.62 -1.70
CA ILE A 256 -11.46 12.40 -1.45
C ILE A 256 -10.23 11.70 -2.03
N ALA A 257 -10.08 10.39 -1.77
CA ALA A 257 -9.00 9.57 -2.30
C ALA A 257 -9.04 9.51 -3.83
N GLY A 258 -10.21 9.30 -4.40
CA GLY A 258 -10.39 9.28 -5.85
C GLY A 258 -10.03 10.61 -6.48
N GLY A 259 -10.54 11.71 -5.92
CA GLY A 259 -10.25 13.07 -6.38
C GLY A 259 -8.75 13.38 -6.30
N THR A 260 -8.08 12.94 -5.23
CA THR A 260 -6.63 13.10 -5.06
C THR A 260 -5.86 12.36 -6.16
N VAL A 261 -6.23 11.11 -6.45
CA VAL A 261 -5.60 10.30 -7.50
C VAL A 261 -5.84 10.92 -8.89
N LEU A 262 -7.04 11.43 -9.16
CA LEU A 262 -7.37 12.11 -10.41
C LEU A 262 -6.58 13.42 -10.58
N ALA A 263 -6.52 14.24 -9.53
CA ALA A 263 -5.76 15.49 -9.53
C ALA A 263 -4.26 15.24 -9.77
N PHE A 264 -3.70 14.19 -9.14
CA PHE A 264 -2.33 13.77 -9.41
C PHE A 264 -2.16 13.30 -10.87
N GLY A 265 -3.08 12.48 -11.38
CA GLY A 265 -3.03 12.03 -12.77
C GLY A 265 -3.03 13.19 -13.76
N LEU A 266 -3.96 14.14 -13.58
CA LEU A 266 -4.06 15.35 -14.39
C LEU A 266 -2.78 16.19 -14.37
N THR A 267 -2.25 16.47 -13.19
CA THR A 267 -1.04 17.27 -13.03
C THR A 267 0.18 16.56 -13.63
N ALA A 268 0.38 15.27 -13.32
CA ALA A 268 1.48 14.47 -13.86
C ALA A 268 1.42 14.38 -15.40
N SER A 269 0.23 14.18 -15.99
CA SER A 269 0.02 14.21 -17.43
C SER A 269 0.43 15.55 -18.04
N PHE A 270 0.04 16.67 -17.42
CA PHE A 270 0.36 18.00 -17.93
C PHE A 270 1.86 18.28 -17.93
N PHE A 271 2.56 17.94 -16.84
CA PHE A 271 4.01 18.14 -16.74
C PHE A 271 4.81 17.18 -17.63
N MET A 272 4.36 15.95 -17.84
CA MET A 272 5.02 15.03 -18.79
C MET A 272 4.76 15.37 -20.25
N GLY A 273 3.63 16.03 -20.57
CA GLY A 273 3.35 16.55 -21.91
C GLY A 273 4.27 17.71 -22.32
N LYS A 274 4.77 18.47 -21.33
CA LYS A 274 5.82 19.47 -21.54
C LYS A 274 7.20 18.80 -21.54
N LYS A 275 7.57 18.15 -22.66
CA LYS A 275 9.00 18.00 -22.95
C LYS A 275 9.58 19.41 -22.96
N ILE A 276 10.45 19.73 -22.00
CA ILE A 276 11.32 20.90 -22.11
C ILE A 276 12.17 20.64 -23.35
N SER A 277 11.85 21.29 -24.47
CA SER A 277 12.69 21.26 -25.65
C SER A 277 14.09 21.76 -25.25
N PRO A 278 15.16 21.03 -25.59
CA PRO A 278 16.54 21.50 -25.41
C PRO A 278 16.79 22.89 -26.02
N GLU A 279 15.96 23.33 -26.98
CA GLU A 279 16.03 24.65 -27.59
C GLU A 279 15.65 25.80 -26.64
N SER A 280 14.99 25.50 -25.51
CA SER A 280 14.58 26.53 -24.53
C SER A 280 15.71 26.97 -23.57
N ILE A 281 16.85 26.28 -23.57
CA ILE A 281 18.00 26.60 -22.71
C ILE A 281 19.14 27.27 -23.52
N GLY A 282 19.08 27.25 -24.86
CA GLY A 282 20.12 27.77 -25.75
C GLY A 282 19.93 29.20 -26.29
N ARG A 283 18.95 29.98 -25.80
CA ARG A 283 18.79 31.40 -26.19
C ARG A 283 18.55 32.28 -24.98
N ARG A 284 19.61 32.46 -24.18
CA ARG A 284 19.90 33.64 -23.35
C ARG A 284 21.16 33.30 -22.54
N VAL A 285 22.32 33.56 -23.13
CA VAL A 285 23.35 34.55 -22.74
C VAL A 285 24.50 34.36 -23.72
#